data_AF-G3VII5-F1
#
_entry.id   AF-G3VII5-F1
#
_cell.length_a   1.000
_cell.length_b   1.000
_cell.length_c   1.000
_cell.angle_alpha   90.00
_cell.angle_beta   90.00
_cell.angle_gamma   90.00
#
_symmetry.space_group_name_H-M   'P 1'
#
loop_
_entity.id
_entity.type
_entity.pdbx_description
1 polymer ?
#
loop_
_entity_poly.entity_id
_entity_poly.type
_entity_poly.pdbx_seq_one_letter_code
_entity_poly.pdbx_strand_id
1 'polypeptide(L)'
;MAGAPRPSQADKEIESGLVRDFEAALSGIGQELGPGPFSMSDVLALSMLKQEESGLPPDDANKILPFQYVLCAATSPAVKLHDEILTYLNQGQSYEIRMLDNRKAGELTEISGRLVKSMFRLLFHDRGLQHTEQQQQLEDWRWNRPGDRILDIDLAMSVGITDPRANPTQLNTVEFLWDPAAKSTSVFIQVHCNSTEFTVRQPGGEKDVAFRLQIDTFKENENGEFTEHLHSASCQIKVFKPKGADKKQKIDREKMEKKSPHEKEDYQPSYETTLFTENLSHYLNFM
;
A
#
# COMPACT_ATOMS: atom_id res chain seq x y z
N MET A 1 -69.06 -9.75 -15.98
CA MET A 1 -68.38 -10.99 -15.54
C MET A 1 -67.79 -11.67 -16.77
N ALA A 2 -66.47 -11.72 -16.87
CA ALA A 2 -65.74 -12.64 -17.74
C ALA A 2 -64.46 -12.99 -16.99
N GLY A 3 -64.41 -14.20 -16.43
CA GLY A 3 -63.28 -14.69 -15.63
C GLY A 3 -62.14 -15.16 -16.53
N ALA A 4 -60.90 -14.83 -16.14
CA ALA A 4 -59.69 -15.28 -16.81
C ALA A 4 -59.53 -16.82 -16.74
N PRO A 5 -58.92 -17.47 -17.74
CA PRO A 5 -58.78 -18.92 -17.77
C PRO A 5 -57.75 -19.40 -16.73
N ARG A 6 -58.07 -20.50 -16.04
CA ARG A 6 -57.10 -21.22 -15.19
C ARG A 6 -56.07 -21.93 -16.07
N PRO A 7 -54.75 -21.85 -15.75
CA PRO A 7 -53.72 -22.55 -16.51
C PRO A 7 -53.87 -24.06 -16.38
N SER A 8 -53.49 -24.76 -17.45
CA SER A 8 -53.66 -26.20 -17.61
C SER A 8 -52.66 -26.98 -16.76
N GLN A 9 -52.98 -28.25 -16.47
CA GLN A 9 -52.18 -29.11 -15.59
C GLN A 9 -50.77 -29.39 -16.16
N ALA A 10 -50.61 -29.29 -17.48
CA ALA A 10 -49.32 -29.41 -18.17
C ALA A 10 -48.39 -28.20 -17.93
N ASP A 11 -48.95 -26.99 -17.75
CA ASP A 11 -48.14 -25.78 -17.51
C ASP A 11 -47.51 -25.78 -16.10
N LYS A 12 -48.14 -26.48 -15.15
CA LYS A 12 -47.60 -26.67 -13.78
C LYS A 12 -46.50 -27.73 -13.71
N GLU A 13 -46.52 -28.72 -14.60
CA GLU A 13 -45.51 -29.78 -14.63
C GLU A 13 -44.17 -29.27 -15.20
N ILE A 14 -44.20 -28.37 -16.18
CA ILE A 14 -42.99 -27.75 -16.75
C ILE A 14 -42.29 -26.83 -15.74
N GLU A 15 -43.05 -26.06 -14.96
CA GLU A 15 -42.51 -25.20 -13.91
C GLU A 15 -41.92 -26.03 -12.76
N SER A 16 -42.53 -27.17 -12.42
CA SER A 16 -41.99 -28.10 -11.40
C SER A 16 -40.75 -28.87 -11.86
N GLY A 17 -40.61 -29.13 -13.16
CA GLY A 17 -39.43 -29.79 -13.75
C GLY A 17 -38.21 -28.87 -13.77
N LEU A 18 -38.40 -27.60 -14.12
CA LEU A 18 -37.33 -26.60 -14.11
C LEU A 18 -36.84 -26.27 -12.68
N VAL A 19 -37.74 -26.28 -11.69
CA VAL A 19 -37.34 -26.07 -10.28
C VAL A 19 -36.57 -27.28 -9.73
N ARG A 20 -36.93 -28.51 -10.11
CA ARG A 20 -36.20 -29.72 -9.70
C ARG A 20 -34.81 -29.85 -10.32
N ASP A 21 -34.64 -29.42 -11.56
CA ASP A 21 -33.32 -29.43 -12.21
C ASP A 21 -32.42 -28.30 -11.67
N PHE A 22 -33.00 -27.20 -11.19
CA PHE A 22 -32.25 -26.14 -10.50
C PHE A 22 -31.82 -26.54 -9.08
N GLU A 23 -32.64 -27.31 -8.35
CA GLU A 23 -32.30 -27.81 -7.02
C GLU A 23 -31.29 -28.97 -7.06
N ALA A 24 -31.35 -29.83 -8.09
CA ALA A 24 -30.37 -30.90 -8.31
C ALA A 24 -28.99 -30.37 -8.73
N ALA A 25 -28.91 -29.17 -9.33
CA ALA A 25 -27.65 -28.48 -9.61
C ALA A 25 -27.00 -27.87 -8.34
N LEU A 26 -27.76 -27.70 -7.26
CA LEU A 26 -27.29 -27.11 -5.99
C LEU A 26 -26.88 -28.17 -4.94
N SER A 27 -27.22 -29.45 -5.12
CA SER A 27 -26.87 -30.51 -4.17
C SER A 27 -25.56 -31.25 -4.50
N GLY A 28 -24.83 -30.83 -5.53
CA GLY A 28 -23.63 -31.53 -6.03
C GLY A 28 -22.30 -30.77 -5.94
N ILE A 29 -22.29 -29.53 -5.41
CA ILE A 29 -21.05 -28.74 -5.27
C ILE A 29 -20.70 -28.64 -3.79
N GLY A 30 -20.20 -29.75 -3.27
CA GLY A 30 -19.43 -29.79 -2.02
C GLY A 30 -17.94 -29.76 -2.37
N GLN A 31 -17.20 -28.92 -1.65
CA GLN A 31 -15.76 -28.62 -1.76
C GLN A 31 -15.38 -27.69 -2.92
N GLU A 32 -15.18 -26.41 -2.58
CA GLU A 32 -13.96 -25.63 -2.87
C GLU A 32 -14.15 -24.20 -2.31
N LEU A 33 -13.40 -23.91 -1.24
CA LEU A 33 -12.83 -22.63 -0.80
C LEU A 33 -13.63 -21.34 -1.07
N GLY A 34 -14.48 -20.95 -0.11
CA GLY A 34 -14.89 -19.54 0.05
C GLY A 34 -13.78 -18.72 0.70
N PRO A 35 -13.63 -17.41 0.37
CA PRO A 35 -12.64 -16.56 1.01
C PRO A 35 -13.15 -16.26 2.43
N GLY A 36 -12.64 -16.99 3.41
CA GLY A 36 -12.71 -16.54 4.79
C GLY A 36 -11.97 -15.22 4.95
N PRO A 37 -12.23 -14.43 6.01
CA PRO A 37 -11.35 -13.33 6.36
C PRO A 37 -9.95 -13.92 6.56
N PHE A 38 -9.03 -13.62 5.65
CA PHE A 38 -7.66 -14.13 5.74
C PHE A 38 -7.10 -13.75 7.12
N SER A 39 -6.68 -14.77 7.87
CA SER A 39 -6.03 -14.54 9.16
C SER A 39 -4.66 -13.89 8.90
N MET A 40 -4.23 -12.94 9.72
CA MET A 40 -2.90 -12.30 9.57
C MET A 40 -1.75 -13.33 9.61
N SER A 41 -1.98 -14.50 10.20
CA SER A 41 -1.08 -15.65 10.13
C SER A 41 -0.85 -16.13 8.70
N ASP A 42 -1.82 -16.00 7.80
CA ASP A 42 -1.75 -16.53 6.43
C ASP A 42 -0.95 -15.59 5.51
N VAL A 43 -0.98 -14.28 5.78
CA VAL A 43 -0.13 -13.30 5.07
C VAL A 43 1.33 -13.49 5.47
N LEU A 44 1.61 -13.67 6.77
CA LEU A 44 2.94 -14.02 7.25
C LEU A 44 3.36 -15.40 6.73
N ALA A 45 2.46 -16.39 6.72
CA ALA A 45 2.74 -17.72 6.23
C ALA A 45 2.99 -17.77 4.73
N LEU A 46 2.34 -16.91 3.91
CA LEU A 46 2.62 -16.80 2.48
C LEU A 46 3.98 -16.19 2.20
N SER A 47 4.42 -15.22 3.02
CA SER A 47 5.81 -14.74 2.98
C SER A 47 6.81 -15.83 3.40
N MET A 48 6.44 -16.72 4.33
CA MET A 48 7.29 -17.83 4.78
C MET A 48 7.33 -19.01 3.79
N LEU A 49 6.21 -19.40 3.19
CA LEU A 49 6.11 -20.54 2.26
C LEU A 49 6.84 -20.28 0.93
N LYS A 50 6.93 -19.02 0.51
CA LYS A 50 7.62 -18.66 -0.74
C LYS A 50 9.16 -18.73 -0.63
N GLN A 51 9.68 -18.87 0.58
CA GLN A 51 11.13 -18.89 0.83
C GLN A 51 11.75 -20.28 0.71
N GLU A 52 10.95 -21.35 0.70
CA GLU A 52 11.45 -22.73 0.60
C GLU A 52 11.86 -23.18 -0.82
N GLU A 53 11.47 -22.45 -1.88
CA GLU A 53 11.83 -22.81 -3.26
C GLU A 53 13.11 -22.14 -3.80
N SER A 54 13.69 -21.18 -3.08
CA SER A 54 14.96 -20.54 -3.48
C SER A 54 16.13 -21.15 -2.70
N GLY A 55 16.88 -22.07 -3.31
CA GLY A 55 18.07 -22.71 -2.75
C GLY A 55 19.29 -21.81 -2.55
N LEU A 56 19.13 -20.65 -1.92
CA LEU A 56 20.19 -19.75 -1.49
C LEU A 56 20.42 -19.89 0.02
N PRO A 57 21.64 -19.66 0.53
CA PRO A 57 21.99 -19.92 1.92
C PRO A 57 21.15 -19.08 2.91
N PRO A 58 20.80 -19.63 4.10
CA PRO A 58 19.82 -19.05 5.01
C PRO A 58 20.47 -18.09 6.03
N ASP A 59 21.19 -17.08 5.57
CA ASP A 59 21.66 -15.99 6.44
C ASP A 59 21.08 -14.66 5.91
N ASP A 60 20.52 -13.87 6.83
CA ASP A 60 19.87 -12.54 6.69
C ASP A 60 18.38 -12.45 6.32
N ALA A 61 17.75 -13.44 5.68
CA ALA A 61 16.36 -13.29 5.22
C ALA A 61 15.24 -13.60 6.26
N ASN A 62 15.62 -13.96 7.50
CA ASN A 62 14.70 -14.30 8.61
C ASN A 62 14.64 -13.24 9.72
N LYS A 63 15.16 -12.03 9.46
CA LYS A 63 15.13 -10.94 10.43
C LYS A 63 13.75 -10.29 10.41
N ILE A 64 12.87 -10.72 11.32
CA ILE A 64 11.65 -9.98 11.65
C ILE A 64 12.08 -8.57 12.03
N LEU A 65 11.68 -7.58 11.23
CA LEU A 65 12.01 -6.17 11.49
C LEU A 65 11.25 -5.69 12.73
N PRO A 66 11.86 -4.85 13.59
CA PRO A 66 11.21 -4.38 14.81
C PRO A 66 9.93 -3.59 14.51
N PHE A 67 9.91 -2.84 13.41
CA PHE A 67 8.72 -2.15 12.92
C PHE A 67 8.38 -2.62 11.52
N GLN A 68 7.09 -2.75 11.23
CA GLN A 68 6.59 -3.05 9.90
C GLN A 68 5.45 -2.08 9.56
N TYR A 69 5.49 -1.55 8.34
CA TYR A 69 4.43 -0.67 7.83
C TYR A 69 3.79 -1.32 6.62
N VAL A 70 2.46 -1.28 6.56
CA VAL A 70 1.69 -1.92 5.49
C VAL A 70 0.73 -0.91 4.91
N LEU A 71 0.96 -0.52 3.65
CA LEU A 71 0.01 0.26 2.88
C LEU A 71 -1.08 -0.69 2.34
N CYS A 72 -2.33 -0.46 2.73
CA CYS A 72 -3.48 -1.24 2.30
C CYS A 72 -3.93 -0.84 0.89
N ALA A 73 -3.02 -0.98 -0.08
CA ALA A 73 -3.26 -0.80 -1.50
C ALA A 73 -2.49 -1.87 -2.29
N ALA A 74 -3.12 -2.35 -3.36
CA ALA A 74 -2.60 -3.45 -4.16
C ALA A 74 -1.36 -3.04 -4.96
N THR A 75 -0.38 -3.95 -5.04
CA THR A 75 0.82 -3.75 -5.84
C THR A 75 0.51 -3.87 -7.34
N SER A 76 1.25 -3.16 -8.17
CA SER A 76 1.11 -3.24 -9.62
C SER A 76 1.51 -4.64 -10.13
N PRO A 77 0.70 -5.28 -10.98
CA PRO A 77 1.03 -6.56 -11.59
C PRO A 77 2.04 -6.43 -12.74
N ALA A 78 2.39 -5.21 -13.16
CA ALA A 78 3.22 -4.94 -14.33
C ALA A 78 4.66 -4.53 -13.96
N VAL A 79 5.12 -4.87 -12.76
CA VAL A 79 6.49 -4.61 -12.29
C VAL A 79 7.37 -5.82 -12.62
N LYS A 80 8.58 -5.59 -13.14
CA LYS A 80 9.52 -6.68 -13.45
C LYS A 80 10.16 -7.25 -12.19
N LEU A 81 10.64 -8.49 -12.27
CA LEU A 81 11.18 -9.24 -11.13
C LEU A 81 12.35 -8.53 -10.41
N HIS A 82 13.14 -7.74 -11.13
CA HIS A 82 14.29 -7.01 -10.60
C HIS A 82 14.03 -5.53 -10.29
N ASP A 83 12.84 -5.03 -10.60
CA ASP A 83 12.44 -3.67 -10.26
C ASP A 83 11.90 -3.62 -8.82
N GLU A 84 11.84 -2.44 -8.20
CA GLU A 84 11.21 -2.31 -6.88
C GLU A 84 9.68 -2.36 -7.03
N ILE A 85 8.99 -2.93 -6.03
CA ILE A 85 7.52 -2.99 -5.99
C ILE A 85 6.95 -1.56 -6.12
N LEU A 86 5.93 -1.42 -6.97
CA LEU A 86 5.26 -0.16 -7.26
C LEU A 86 3.77 -0.25 -6.99
N THR A 87 3.20 0.78 -6.36
CA THR A 87 1.78 0.83 -6.00
C THR A 87 1.10 2.05 -6.61
N TYR A 88 -0.12 1.85 -7.14
CA TYR A 88 -0.86 2.91 -7.80
C TYR A 88 -1.87 3.55 -6.86
N LEU A 89 -1.74 4.86 -6.64
CA LEU A 89 -2.66 5.63 -5.78
C LEU A 89 -3.42 6.67 -6.61
N ASN A 90 -4.62 7.01 -6.17
CA ASN A 90 -5.43 8.10 -6.71
C ASN A 90 -5.20 9.37 -5.90
N GLN A 91 -5.02 10.48 -6.62
CA GLN A 91 -4.91 11.81 -6.06
C GLN A 91 -6.13 12.15 -5.19
N GLY A 92 -5.87 12.59 -3.96
CA GLY A 92 -6.89 13.01 -2.99
C GLY A 92 -7.73 11.89 -2.38
N GLN A 93 -7.42 10.62 -2.67
CA GLN A 93 -8.06 9.48 -2.01
C GLN A 93 -7.29 9.11 -0.73
N SER A 94 -8.02 8.78 0.34
CA SER A 94 -7.45 8.30 1.60
C SER A 94 -6.99 6.84 1.46
N TYR A 95 -5.74 6.56 1.83
CA TYR A 95 -5.16 5.22 1.86
C TYR A 95 -4.66 4.88 3.26
N GLU A 96 -5.03 3.69 3.74
CA GLU A 96 -4.64 3.20 5.06
C GLU A 96 -3.18 2.72 5.07
N ILE A 97 -2.43 3.13 6.09
CA ILE A 97 -1.12 2.57 6.45
C ILE A 97 -1.21 2.04 7.87
N ARG A 98 -1.09 0.71 8.00
CA ARG A 98 -1.04 0.04 9.31
C ARG A 98 0.37 0.10 9.86
N MET A 99 0.48 0.55 11.10
CA MET A 99 1.74 0.65 11.85
C MET A 99 1.82 -0.55 12.78
N LEU A 100 2.78 -1.45 12.54
CA LEU A 100 2.92 -2.70 13.28
C LEU A 100 4.25 -2.73 14.04
N ASP A 101 4.17 -3.20 15.27
CA ASP A 101 5.30 -3.53 16.12
C ASP A 101 5.52 -5.04 16.09
N ASN A 102 6.64 -5.44 15.51
CA ASN A 102 7.05 -6.84 15.34
C ASN A 102 8.28 -7.17 16.20
N ARG A 103 8.62 -6.32 17.18
CA ARG A 103 9.75 -6.54 18.09
C ARG A 103 9.67 -7.89 18.79
N LYS A 104 10.80 -8.60 18.88
CA LYS A 104 10.90 -9.81 19.70
C LYS A 104 10.94 -9.45 21.18
N ALA A 105 10.53 -10.39 22.04
CA ALA A 105 10.59 -10.21 23.48
C ALA A 105 12.04 -9.87 23.92
N GLY A 106 12.23 -8.68 24.51
CA GLY A 106 13.53 -8.17 24.95
C GLY A 106 14.23 -7.21 23.96
N GLU A 107 13.68 -6.98 22.77
CA GLU A 107 14.21 -6.05 21.78
C GLU A 107 13.64 -4.63 22.00
N LEU A 108 14.49 -3.60 21.91
CA LEU A 108 14.09 -2.19 22.07
C LEU A 108 13.20 -1.96 23.32
N THR A 109 13.61 -2.49 24.48
CA THR A 109 12.86 -2.34 25.75
C THR A 109 12.67 -0.88 26.17
N GLU A 110 13.53 0.00 25.68
CA GLU A 110 13.54 1.45 25.95
C GLU A 110 12.27 2.17 25.49
N ILE A 111 11.58 1.64 24.47
CA ILE A 111 10.34 2.23 23.93
C ILE A 111 9.08 1.48 24.40
N SER A 112 9.23 0.44 25.23
CA SER A 112 8.09 -0.32 25.75
C SER A 112 7.24 0.54 26.68
N GLY A 113 5.99 0.81 26.28
CA GLY A 113 5.07 1.70 26.99
C GLY A 113 5.36 3.19 26.80
N ARG A 114 6.17 3.55 25.79
CA ARG A 114 6.42 4.93 25.38
C ARG A 114 5.88 5.18 23.98
N LEU A 115 5.46 6.41 23.74
CA LEU A 115 5.12 6.85 22.38
C LEU A 115 6.40 6.93 21.55
N VAL A 116 6.25 6.72 20.24
CA VAL A 116 7.28 7.00 19.24
C VAL A 116 6.74 8.01 18.23
N LYS A 117 7.62 8.78 17.62
CA LYS A 117 7.26 9.71 16.54
C LYS A 117 7.53 9.06 15.21
N SER A 118 6.54 9.06 14.32
CA SER A 118 6.75 8.72 12.91
C SER A 118 6.58 9.95 12.04
N MET A 119 7.48 10.10 11.07
CA MET A 119 7.47 11.14 10.06
C MET A 119 7.31 10.49 8.69
N PHE A 120 6.24 10.84 7.99
CA PHE A 120 5.97 10.38 6.63
C PHE A 120 6.38 11.47 5.64
N ARG A 121 7.13 11.08 4.61
CA ARG A 121 7.67 11.98 3.58
C ARG A 121 7.43 11.44 2.19
N LEU A 122 6.83 12.25 1.33
CA LEU A 122 6.74 11.95 -0.09
C LEU A 122 7.94 12.57 -0.83
N LEU A 123 8.77 11.73 -1.41
CA LEU A 123 10.02 12.09 -2.08
C LEU A 123 9.98 11.67 -3.55
N PHE A 124 10.81 12.28 -4.38
CA PHE A 124 11.02 11.78 -5.73
C PHE A 124 11.84 10.48 -5.69
N HIS A 125 11.45 9.48 -6.48
CA HIS A 125 12.23 8.25 -6.57
C HIS A 125 13.52 8.43 -7.40
N ASP A 126 13.47 9.29 -8.43
CA ASP A 126 14.59 9.45 -9.37
C ASP A 126 15.84 9.99 -8.67
N ARG A 127 16.89 9.16 -8.61
CA ARG A 127 18.19 9.49 -8.00
C ARG A 127 19.02 10.45 -8.83
N GLY A 128 18.63 10.70 -10.09
CA GLY A 128 19.30 11.64 -10.99
C GLY A 128 18.90 13.10 -10.76
N LEU A 129 17.76 13.34 -10.10
CA LEU A 129 17.34 14.69 -9.70
C LEU A 129 18.17 15.15 -8.50
N GLN A 130 18.86 16.28 -8.63
CA GLN A 130 19.57 16.87 -7.51
C GLN A 130 18.57 17.37 -6.45
N HIS A 131 18.96 17.37 -5.18
CA HIS A 131 18.09 17.82 -4.07
C HIS A 131 17.51 19.24 -4.34
N THR A 132 18.31 20.14 -4.91
CA THR A 132 17.89 21.49 -5.28
C THR A 132 16.80 21.48 -6.37
N GLU A 133 16.89 20.58 -7.35
CA GLU A 133 15.91 20.46 -8.42
C GLU A 133 14.59 19.87 -7.89
N GLN A 134 14.68 18.87 -7.02
CA GLN A 134 13.52 18.32 -6.32
C GLN A 134 12.81 19.40 -5.52
N GLN A 135 13.57 20.22 -4.78
CA GLN A 135 13.02 21.33 -4.02
C GLN A 135 12.33 22.34 -4.93
N GLN A 136 12.95 22.74 -6.05
CA GLN A 136 12.33 23.66 -7.02
C GLN A 136 10.99 23.12 -7.55
N GLN A 137 10.92 21.83 -7.90
CA GLN A 137 9.69 21.19 -8.37
C GLN A 137 8.57 21.25 -7.32
N LEU A 138 8.88 21.05 -6.04
CA LEU A 138 7.90 21.19 -4.95
C LEU A 138 7.46 22.65 -4.76
N GLU A 139 8.37 23.62 -4.94
CA GLU A 139 8.04 25.04 -4.86
C GLU A 139 7.16 25.51 -6.02
N ASP A 140 7.45 25.06 -7.25
CA ASP A 140 6.63 25.33 -8.42
C ASP A 140 5.21 24.75 -8.23
N TRP A 141 5.12 23.55 -7.65
CA TRP A 141 3.85 22.93 -7.28
C TRP A 141 3.07 23.79 -6.28
N ARG A 142 3.74 24.24 -5.20
CA ARG A 142 3.17 25.13 -4.18
C ARG A 142 2.63 26.42 -4.79
N TRP A 143 3.36 27.02 -5.72
CA TRP A 143 2.95 28.28 -6.34
C TRP A 143 1.69 28.15 -7.19
N ASN A 144 1.54 27.02 -7.89
CA ASN A 144 0.36 26.73 -8.69
C ASN A 144 -0.87 26.34 -7.86
N ARG A 145 -0.68 26.00 -6.57
CA ARG A 145 -1.71 25.53 -5.65
C ARG A 145 -1.56 26.16 -4.26
N PRO A 146 -1.85 27.47 -4.14
CA PRO A 146 -1.68 28.15 -2.88
C PRO A 146 -2.64 27.58 -1.83
N GLY A 147 -2.08 27.10 -0.72
CA GLY A 147 -2.85 26.54 0.41
C GLY A 147 -2.99 25.02 0.39
N ASP A 148 -2.72 24.36 -0.73
CA ASP A 148 -2.75 22.90 -0.80
C ASP A 148 -1.44 22.31 -0.24
N ARG A 149 -1.56 21.11 0.35
CA ARG A 149 -0.43 20.29 0.77
C ARG A 149 -0.24 19.12 -0.18
N ILE A 150 0.98 18.61 -0.30
CA ILE A 150 1.27 17.45 -1.16
C ILE A 150 0.87 16.16 -0.46
N LEU A 151 1.17 16.05 0.84
CA LEU A 151 0.86 14.92 1.69
C LEU A 151 0.10 15.42 2.93
N ASP A 152 -1.01 14.78 3.24
CA ASP A 152 -1.82 15.07 4.42
C ASP A 152 -2.28 13.78 5.12
N ILE A 153 -2.71 13.91 6.38
CA ILE A 153 -3.32 12.85 7.18
C ILE A 153 -4.83 13.07 7.25
N ASP A 154 -5.59 12.06 6.85
CA ASP A 154 -7.03 12.02 7.10
C ASP A 154 -7.29 11.67 8.58
N LEU A 155 -7.35 12.71 9.41
CA LEU A 155 -7.55 12.58 10.86
C LEU A 155 -8.88 11.93 11.22
N ALA A 156 -9.91 12.06 10.38
CA ALA A 156 -11.23 11.50 10.67
C ALA A 156 -11.23 9.97 10.53
N MET A 157 -10.36 9.42 9.68
CA MET A 157 -10.23 7.98 9.46
C MET A 157 -9.10 7.33 10.26
N SER A 158 -8.09 8.11 10.66
CA SER A 158 -6.92 7.61 11.40
C SER A 158 -7.25 7.23 12.85
N VAL A 159 -6.62 6.16 13.34
CA VAL A 159 -6.83 5.59 14.68
C VAL A 159 -5.50 5.30 15.35
N GLY A 160 -5.37 5.63 16.64
CA GLY A 160 -4.17 5.34 17.44
C GLY A 160 -3.01 6.32 17.26
N ILE A 161 -3.26 7.45 16.59
CA ILE A 161 -2.30 8.56 16.48
C ILE A 161 -2.63 9.71 17.44
N THR A 162 -1.60 10.44 17.85
CA THR A 162 -1.68 11.63 18.71
C THR A 162 -0.73 12.71 18.21
N ASP A 163 -1.00 13.97 18.55
CA ASP A 163 -0.19 15.13 18.14
C ASP A 163 0.21 15.13 16.64
N PRO A 164 -0.76 15.04 15.71
CA PRO A 164 -0.47 15.14 14.28
C PRO A 164 0.00 16.56 13.94
N ARG A 165 1.14 16.67 13.25
CA ARG A 165 1.72 17.95 12.83
C ARG A 165 2.05 17.94 11.35
N ALA A 166 1.78 19.09 10.73
CA ALA A 166 1.99 19.31 9.32
C ALA A 166 2.60 20.72 9.15
N ASN A 167 3.93 20.78 8.99
CA ASN A 167 4.63 22.05 8.88
C ASN A 167 4.22 22.77 7.57
N PRO A 168 3.73 24.04 7.62
CA PRO A 168 3.34 24.79 6.43
C PRO A 168 4.45 24.95 5.38
N THR A 169 5.73 24.88 5.77
CA THR A 169 6.86 25.01 4.84
C THR A 169 7.27 23.68 4.22
N GLN A 170 6.90 22.54 4.81
CA GLN A 170 7.23 21.19 4.34
C GLN A 170 5.95 20.49 3.88
N LEU A 171 5.48 20.84 2.68
CA LEU A 171 4.18 20.39 2.15
C LEU A 171 4.09 18.88 1.88
N ASN A 172 5.22 18.22 1.72
CA ASN A 172 5.35 16.78 1.44
C ASN A 172 5.64 15.94 2.68
N THR A 173 5.54 16.54 3.88
CA THR A 173 5.89 15.89 5.15
C THR A 173 4.75 16.03 6.15
N VAL A 174 4.48 14.95 6.89
CA VAL A 174 3.57 14.93 8.05
C VAL A 174 4.21 14.10 9.17
N GLU A 175 3.97 14.46 10.42
CA GLU A 175 4.49 13.73 11.58
C GLU A 175 3.38 13.52 12.62
N PHE A 176 3.50 12.46 13.41
CA PHE A 176 2.54 12.14 14.47
C PHE A 176 3.20 11.20 15.50
N LEU A 177 2.61 11.13 16.69
CA LEU A 177 3.00 10.20 17.74
C LEU A 177 2.05 8.99 17.77
N TRP A 178 2.58 7.80 18.04
CA TRP A 178 1.78 6.60 18.22
C TRP A 178 2.42 5.66 19.24
N ASP A 179 1.61 4.76 19.80
CA ASP A 179 2.06 3.75 20.76
C ASP A 179 2.34 2.40 20.06
N PRO A 180 3.59 1.91 20.04
CA PRO A 180 3.91 0.58 19.51
C PRO A 180 3.18 -0.56 20.22
N ALA A 181 2.83 -0.40 21.51
CA ALA A 181 2.10 -1.41 22.26
C ALA A 181 0.59 -1.42 21.95
N ALA A 182 0.07 -0.43 21.22
CA ALA A 182 -1.33 -0.39 20.84
C ALA A 182 -1.64 -1.49 19.83
N LYS A 183 -2.75 -2.19 20.03
CA LYS A 183 -3.18 -3.32 19.17
C LYS A 183 -3.52 -2.91 17.74
N SER A 184 -3.84 -1.64 17.50
CA SER A 184 -4.30 -1.15 16.20
C SER A 184 -3.97 0.34 16.02
N THR A 185 -2.81 0.62 15.44
CA THR A 185 -2.46 1.95 14.95
C THR A 185 -2.58 1.97 13.43
N SER A 186 -3.41 2.86 12.92
CA SER A 186 -3.71 2.96 11.50
C SER A 186 -3.80 4.42 11.07
N VAL A 187 -3.04 4.78 10.04
CA VAL A 187 -2.88 6.16 9.58
C VAL A 187 -3.39 6.25 8.16
N PHE A 188 -4.39 7.09 7.93
CA PHE A 188 -4.91 7.32 6.59
C PHE A 188 -4.23 8.55 5.99
N ILE A 189 -3.62 8.38 4.82
CA ILE A 189 -2.92 9.45 4.11
C ILE A 189 -3.65 9.85 2.84
N GLN A 190 -3.53 11.12 2.48
CA GLN A 190 -3.96 11.64 1.18
C GLN A 190 -2.76 12.26 0.46
N VAL A 191 -2.61 11.91 -0.82
CA VAL A 191 -1.60 12.50 -1.70
C VAL A 191 -2.30 13.37 -2.73
N HIS A 192 -2.00 14.67 -2.73
CA HIS A 192 -2.70 15.65 -3.58
C HIS A 192 -1.93 16.05 -4.82
N CYS A 193 -0.68 15.62 -4.99
CA CYS A 193 0.03 15.80 -6.26
C CYS A 193 -0.20 14.58 -7.17
N ASN A 194 -0.14 14.76 -8.49
CA ASN A 194 -0.11 13.63 -9.44
C ASN A 194 1.27 13.49 -10.09
N SER A 195 1.62 12.26 -10.49
CA SER A 195 2.93 11.94 -11.05
C SER A 195 3.25 12.65 -12.37
N THR A 196 2.24 13.02 -13.15
CA THR A 196 2.42 13.71 -14.45
C THR A 196 2.64 15.21 -14.29
N GLU A 197 2.44 15.79 -13.10
CA GLU A 197 2.69 17.21 -12.85
C GLU A 197 4.19 17.54 -12.81
N PHE A 198 5.03 16.53 -12.55
CA PHE A 198 6.47 16.68 -12.39
C PHE A 198 7.26 16.09 -13.56
N THR A 199 6.58 15.74 -14.66
CA THR A 199 7.26 15.21 -15.84
C THR A 199 7.90 16.36 -16.61
N VAL A 200 9.23 16.34 -16.71
CA VAL A 200 9.94 17.21 -17.66
C VAL A 200 9.60 16.71 -19.05
N ARG A 201 9.01 17.56 -19.90
CA ARG A 201 8.75 17.25 -21.31
C ARG A 201 10.08 17.07 -22.04
N GLN A 202 10.62 15.84 -22.06
CA GLN A 202 11.83 15.53 -22.80
C GLN A 202 11.50 15.21 -24.27
N PRO A 203 12.41 15.49 -25.24
CA PRO A 203 12.23 15.22 -26.68
C PRO A 203 12.15 13.74 -27.09
N GLY A 204 11.83 12.82 -26.18
CA GLY A 204 11.73 11.37 -26.42
C GLY A 204 10.49 10.71 -25.79
N GLY A 205 9.58 11.50 -25.22
CA GLY A 205 8.36 11.01 -24.58
C GLY A 205 8.23 11.43 -23.11
N GLU A 206 7.05 11.21 -22.55
CA GLU A 206 6.74 11.48 -21.15
C GLU A 206 7.25 10.32 -20.28
N LYS A 207 8.35 10.54 -19.54
CA LYS A 207 8.79 9.60 -18.50
C LYS A 207 8.04 9.94 -17.23
N ASP A 208 6.98 9.19 -16.94
CA ASP A 208 6.20 9.38 -15.71
C ASP A 208 7.09 9.30 -14.45
N VAL A 209 6.87 10.21 -13.51
CA VAL A 209 7.63 10.26 -12.25
C VAL A 209 7.02 9.31 -11.21
N ALA A 210 7.84 8.43 -10.65
CA ALA A 210 7.50 7.67 -9.45
C ALA A 210 7.97 8.41 -8.19
N PHE A 211 7.22 8.25 -7.10
CA PHE A 211 7.58 8.78 -5.80
C PHE A 211 8.00 7.67 -4.86
N ARG A 212 8.77 8.03 -3.83
CA ARG A 212 9.08 7.20 -2.68
C ARG A 212 8.32 7.77 -1.48
N LEU A 213 7.39 6.99 -0.94
CA LEU A 213 6.79 7.30 0.35
C LEU A 213 7.67 6.69 1.44
N GLN A 214 8.33 7.55 2.21
CA GLN A 214 9.26 7.16 3.27
C GLN A 214 8.65 7.39 4.65
N ILE A 215 8.91 6.47 5.56
CA ILE A 215 8.53 6.53 6.97
C ILE A 215 9.79 6.40 7.79
N ASP A 216 10.03 7.40 8.65
CA ASP A 216 11.10 7.39 9.64
C ASP A 216 10.49 7.44 11.03
N THR A 217 10.90 6.54 11.91
CA THR A 217 10.41 6.46 13.29
C THR A 217 11.52 6.78 14.28
N PHE A 218 11.20 7.58 15.30
CA PHE A 218 12.12 8.12 16.28
C PHE A 218 11.59 7.87 17.71
N LYS A 219 12.50 7.59 18.64
CA LYS A 219 12.21 7.60 20.09
C LYS A 219 12.54 8.96 20.70
N GLU A 220 11.95 9.18 21.86
CA GLU A 220 12.25 10.30 22.75
C GLU A 220 13.66 10.15 23.34
N ASN A 221 14.45 11.22 23.27
CA ASN A 221 15.77 11.31 23.88
C ASN A 221 15.68 11.71 25.37
N GLU A 222 16.82 11.79 26.05
CA GLU A 222 16.87 12.19 27.47
C GLU A 222 16.29 13.59 27.77
N ASN A 223 16.25 14.47 26.77
CA ASN A 223 15.72 15.83 26.86
C ASN A 223 14.21 15.92 26.57
N GLY A 224 13.55 14.80 26.28
CA GLY A 224 12.14 14.76 25.92
C GLY A 224 11.84 15.07 24.44
N GLU A 225 12.85 15.05 23.57
CA GLU A 225 12.71 15.34 22.14
C GLU A 225 12.79 14.07 21.29
N PHE A 226 11.90 13.93 20.30
CA PHE A 226 11.89 12.79 19.39
C PHE A 226 12.94 12.93 18.28
N THR A 227 14.22 12.80 18.63
CA THR A 227 15.35 12.96 17.70
C THR A 227 16.15 11.68 17.49
N GLU A 228 16.03 10.69 18.37
CA GLU A 228 16.79 9.44 18.27
C GLU A 228 16.11 8.51 17.27
N HIS A 229 16.77 8.26 16.14
CA HIS A 229 16.26 7.42 15.07
C HIS A 229 16.18 5.94 15.48
N LEU A 230 15.09 5.28 15.10
CA LEU A 230 14.86 3.86 15.34
C LEU A 230 14.83 3.03 14.06
N HIS A 231 14.08 3.50 13.06
CA HIS A 231 13.78 2.71 11.86
C HIS A 231 13.37 3.59 10.69
N SER A 232 13.77 3.18 9.49
CA SER A 232 13.39 3.81 8.22
C SER A 232 12.93 2.76 7.23
N ALA A 233 11.78 2.97 6.62
CA ALA A 233 11.30 2.13 5.53
C ALA A 233 10.58 2.97 4.47
N SER A 234 10.45 2.43 3.27
CA SER A 234 9.75 3.12 2.18
C SER A 234 9.12 2.16 1.19
N CYS A 235 8.20 2.67 0.39
CA CYS A 235 7.67 1.99 -0.79
C CYS A 235 7.60 2.96 -1.97
N GLN A 236 7.62 2.41 -3.20
CA GLN A 236 7.37 3.24 -4.37
C GLN A 236 5.88 3.36 -4.63
N ILE A 237 5.46 4.58 -4.94
CA ILE A 237 4.10 4.86 -5.37
C ILE A 237 4.09 5.69 -6.65
N LYS A 238 3.02 5.54 -7.42
CA LYS A 238 2.70 6.38 -8.56
C LYS A 238 1.29 6.91 -8.41
N VAL A 239 1.16 8.23 -8.49
CA VAL A 239 -0.11 8.90 -8.18
C VAL A 239 -0.78 9.34 -9.46
N PHE A 240 -1.98 8.84 -9.68
CA PHE A 240 -2.81 9.14 -10.84
C PHE A 240 -3.89 10.14 -10.45
N LYS A 241 -4.48 10.82 -11.45
CA LYS A 241 -5.73 11.56 -11.25
C LYS A 241 -6.83 10.65 -10.69
N PRO A 242 -7.88 11.19 -10.06
CA PRO A 242 -8.96 10.37 -9.47
C PRO A 242 -9.49 9.29 -10.42
N LYS A 243 -9.60 8.05 -9.92
CA LYS A 243 -9.96 6.82 -10.66
C LYS A 243 -8.95 6.38 -11.72
N GLY A 244 -7.80 7.03 -11.82
CA GLY A 244 -6.76 6.71 -12.79
C GLY A 244 -5.97 5.47 -12.38
N ALA A 245 -5.71 5.30 -11.08
CA ALA A 245 -5.04 4.12 -10.55
C ALA A 245 -5.86 2.85 -10.79
N ASP A 246 -7.17 2.89 -10.55
CA ASP A 246 -8.06 1.73 -10.75
C ASP A 246 -8.10 1.28 -12.22
N LYS A 247 -8.21 2.25 -13.13
CA LYS A 247 -8.17 2.00 -14.58
C LYS A 247 -6.83 1.38 -14.97
N LYS A 248 -5.73 1.94 -14.47
CA LYS A 248 -4.38 1.45 -14.76
C LYS A 248 -4.17 0.02 -14.23
N GLN A 249 -4.56 -0.24 -12.98
CA GLN A 249 -4.49 -1.56 -12.35
C GLN A 249 -5.28 -2.60 -13.15
N LYS A 250 -6.50 -2.24 -13.58
CA LYS A 250 -7.34 -3.12 -14.41
C LYS A 250 -6.69 -3.43 -15.77
N ILE A 251 -6.23 -2.40 -16.49
CA ILE A 251 -5.59 -2.56 -17.80
C ILE A 251 -4.33 -3.42 -17.69
N ASP A 252 -3.51 -3.18 -16.68
CA ASP A 252 -2.26 -3.92 -16.50
C ASP A 252 -2.54 -5.38 -16.12
N ARG A 253 -3.55 -5.66 -15.27
CA ARG A 253 -3.97 -7.03 -14.98
C ARG A 253 -4.47 -7.77 -16.22
N GLU A 254 -5.35 -7.16 -17.02
CA GLU A 254 -5.84 -7.76 -18.27
C GLU A 254 -4.70 -8.03 -19.28
N LYS A 255 -3.67 -7.17 -19.30
CA LYS A 255 -2.46 -7.39 -20.11
C LYS A 255 -1.64 -8.56 -19.58
N MET A 256 -1.48 -8.67 -18.26
CA MET A 256 -0.76 -9.77 -17.64
C MET A 256 -1.47 -11.10 -17.86
N GLU A 257 -2.79 -11.16 -17.78
CA GLU A 257 -3.56 -12.38 -18.05
C GLU A 257 -3.31 -12.95 -19.46
N LYS A 258 -3.19 -12.07 -20.45
CA LYS A 258 -2.94 -12.41 -21.87
C LYS A 258 -1.51 -12.86 -22.17
N LYS A 259 -0.56 -12.66 -21.25
CA LYS A 259 0.83 -13.11 -21.43
C LYS A 259 0.94 -14.63 -21.28
N SER A 260 1.88 -15.21 -22.02
CA SER A 260 2.25 -16.62 -21.87
C SER A 260 2.83 -16.90 -20.48
N PRO A 261 2.80 -18.16 -19.98
CA PRO A 261 3.39 -18.51 -18.69
C PRO A 261 4.86 -18.08 -18.57
N HIS A 262 5.66 -18.30 -19.62
CA HIS A 262 7.07 -17.92 -19.63
C HIS A 262 7.28 -16.40 -19.54
N GLU A 263 6.46 -15.60 -20.22
CA GLU A 263 6.53 -14.14 -20.09
C GLU A 263 6.10 -13.63 -18.71
N LYS A 264 5.30 -14.40 -17.96
CA LYS A 264 4.87 -14.01 -16.59
C LYS A 264 5.98 -14.21 -15.56
N GLU A 265 6.93 -15.11 -15.82
CA GLU A 265 8.09 -15.35 -14.95
C GLU A 265 9.00 -14.12 -14.83
N ASP A 266 8.98 -13.22 -15.82
CA ASP A 266 9.74 -11.96 -15.82
C ASP A 266 9.16 -10.88 -14.88
N TYR A 267 7.98 -11.10 -14.30
CA TYR A 267 7.23 -10.11 -13.53
C TYR A 267 7.07 -10.52 -12.07
N GLN A 268 6.92 -9.51 -11.21
CA GLN A 268 6.61 -9.75 -9.81
C GLN A 268 5.16 -10.21 -9.63
N PRO A 269 4.92 -11.05 -8.61
CA PRO A 269 3.56 -11.31 -8.13
C PRO A 269 2.88 -10.00 -7.71
N SER A 270 1.56 -9.92 -7.96
CA SER A 270 0.72 -8.85 -7.42
C SER A 270 0.14 -9.28 -6.07
N TYR A 271 0.10 -8.34 -5.12
CA TYR A 271 -0.42 -8.52 -3.76
C TYR A 271 -1.51 -7.48 -3.48
N GLU A 272 -2.41 -7.78 -2.55
CA GLU A 272 -3.50 -6.86 -2.15
C GLU A 272 -3.01 -5.69 -1.29
N THR A 273 -1.84 -5.82 -0.67
CA THR A 273 -1.22 -4.79 0.16
C THR A 273 0.24 -4.62 -0.23
N THR A 274 0.79 -3.45 0.10
CA THR A 274 2.17 -3.08 -0.18
C THR A 274 2.94 -3.01 1.12
N LEU A 275 3.95 -3.86 1.26
CA LEU A 275 4.88 -3.80 2.39
C LEU A 275 5.91 -2.70 2.15
N PHE A 276 6.21 -1.93 3.19
CA PHE A 276 7.35 -1.03 3.18
C PHE A 276 8.63 -1.84 3.36
N THR A 277 9.65 -1.51 2.58
CA THR A 277 10.96 -2.15 2.61
C THR A 277 11.93 -1.30 3.43
N GLU A 278 12.75 -1.92 4.27
CA GLU A 278 13.74 -1.23 5.09
C GLU A 278 14.79 -0.52 4.21
N ASN A 279 15.06 0.75 4.51
CA ASN A 279 16.10 1.51 3.84
C ASN A 279 17.41 1.39 4.64
N LEU A 280 18.21 0.36 4.35
CA LEU A 280 19.53 0.18 4.98
C LEU A 280 20.54 1.29 4.60
N SER A 281 20.26 2.10 3.59
CA SER A 281 21.19 3.06 2.99
C SER A 281 21.26 4.44 3.68
N HIS A 282 20.49 4.71 4.73
CA HIS A 282 20.48 6.03 5.40
C HIS A 282 21.34 6.12 6.66
N TYR A 283 22.13 5.10 7.01
CA TYR A 283 23.09 5.17 8.10
C TYR A 283 24.35 6.02 7.80
N LEU A 284 24.50 6.55 6.57
CA LEU A 284 25.74 7.21 6.14
C LEU A 284 25.62 8.70 5.76
N ASN A 285 24.45 9.32 5.79
CA ASN A 285 24.28 10.71 5.36
C ASN A 285 23.84 11.69 6.47
N PHE A 286 23.90 11.28 7.74
CA PHE A 286 23.64 12.17 8.89
C PHE A 286 24.69 12.06 10.01
N MET A 287 25.92 11.62 9.68
CA MET A 287 27.13 12.01 10.41
C MET A 287 27.95 12.97 9.54
#